data_AF-A0A7S1EJQ8-F1
#
_entry.id   AF-A0A7S1EJQ8-F1
#
_cell.length_a   1.000
_cell.length_b   1.000
_cell.length_c   1.000
_cell.angle_alpha   90.00
_cell.angle_beta   90.00
_cell.angle_gamma   90.00
#
_symmetry.space_group_name_H-M   'P 1'
#
loop_
_entity.id
_entity.type
_entity.pdbx_description
1 polymer ?
#
loop_
_entity_poly.entity_id
_entity_poly.type
_entity_poly.pdbx_seq_one_letter_code
_entity_poly.pdbx_strand_id
1 'polypeptide(L)'
;SLCFLGTEPPQQVVYTGGQKELNYEAMEEEHRRLLSVIRDATSDRKVEPSDQITLRAQVPSALDPVRGGGSSWESVKVTAKLFVSFTGSDTIDTVVVTISPPFPFTVSQPTVTLQGVGGRGTPHTVPLTFSLSSPSLPPDLTVTISAHYSTQRGDPRASTTTISLPLAMCGKVVAPLKNSDHKFTLNTNRPPPPLTALFEDIVGGGEANAALANAITFMAHSGQDATIIVSKNSGRYRVQGGCFEALWLLGSELARRLTVHFANAPSEGAEPFEITCSDELPLAPYFSLVDRHHACRRALHTTRADLEAKGTLFRATQKRLVVRFKDRNPASVDEL
;
A
#
# COMPACT_ATOMS: atom_id res chain seq x y z
N SER A 1 20.76 61.35 35.33
CA SER A 1 21.77 61.20 34.27
C SER A 1 21.14 61.51 32.93
N LEU A 2 21.51 62.62 32.29
CA LEU A 2 21.09 62.95 30.93
C LEU A 2 21.81 62.00 29.97
N CYS A 3 21.06 61.21 29.20
CA CYS A 3 21.61 60.36 28.15
C CYS A 3 21.60 61.13 26.82
N PHE A 4 22.78 61.29 26.23
CA PHE A 4 22.93 61.86 24.89
C PHE A 4 22.77 60.73 23.86
N LEU A 5 21.87 60.91 22.87
CA LEU A 5 21.77 60.04 21.70
C LEU A 5 22.97 60.32 20.79
N GLY A 6 23.98 59.46 20.83
CA GLY A 6 25.13 59.53 19.94
C GLY A 6 24.74 59.20 18.50
N THR A 7 25.20 60.01 17.55
CA THR A 7 25.04 59.82 16.10
C THR A 7 26.29 59.24 15.46
N GLU A 8 27.07 58.42 16.18
CA GLU A 8 28.21 57.72 15.60
C GLU A 8 27.73 56.45 14.88
N PRO A 9 27.97 56.32 13.56
CA PRO A 9 27.70 55.06 12.88
C PRO A 9 28.59 53.97 13.47
N PRO A 10 28.11 52.72 13.63
CA PRO A 10 28.92 51.65 14.17
C PRO A 10 30.11 51.43 13.23
N GLN A 11 31.30 51.83 13.66
CA GLN A 11 32.52 51.41 13.01
C GLN A 11 32.69 49.93 13.31
N GLN A 12 32.20 49.09 12.41
CA GLN A 12 32.54 47.68 12.38
C GLN A 12 33.99 47.58 11.88
N VAL A 13 34.93 48.02 12.72
CA VAL A 13 36.33 47.69 12.54
C VAL A 13 36.40 46.21 12.88
N VAL A 14 36.64 45.39 11.87
CA VAL A 14 37.09 44.01 12.10
C VAL A 14 38.30 44.13 13.02
N TYR A 15 38.14 43.71 14.27
CA TYR A 15 39.23 43.72 15.25
C TYR A 15 40.41 42.96 14.64
N THR A 16 41.46 43.67 14.25
CA THR A 16 42.77 43.13 13.88
C THR A 16 43.58 42.78 15.13
N GLY A 17 42.88 42.48 16.23
CA GLY A 17 43.47 42.07 17.50
C GLY A 17 43.85 40.60 17.44
N GLY A 18 45.14 40.35 17.16
CA GLY A 18 45.73 39.02 17.07
C GLY A 18 45.17 38.22 15.91
N GLN A 19 45.91 38.14 14.80
CA GLN A 19 45.62 37.13 13.79
C GLN A 19 45.55 35.79 14.51
N LYS A 20 44.34 35.24 14.64
CA LYS A 20 44.18 33.80 14.88
C LYS A 20 44.85 33.18 13.67
N GLU A 21 46.09 32.70 13.83
CA GLU A 21 46.79 32.01 12.76
C GLU A 21 45.88 30.88 12.30
N LEU A 22 45.29 31.08 11.12
CA LEU A 22 44.47 30.07 10.48
C LEU A 22 45.44 28.98 10.07
N ASN A 23 45.19 27.77 10.55
CA ASN A 23 46.00 26.62 10.16
C ASN A 23 45.64 26.26 8.69
N TYR A 24 46.30 26.94 7.75
CA TYR A 24 46.09 26.79 6.32
C TYR A 24 46.34 25.35 5.85
N GLU A 25 47.25 24.64 6.50
CA GLU A 25 47.58 23.25 6.18
C GLU A 25 46.42 22.31 6.54
N ALA A 26 45.86 22.43 7.75
CA ALA A 26 44.66 21.68 8.15
C ALA A 26 43.45 22.03 7.28
N MET A 27 43.31 23.30 6.90
CA MET A 27 42.23 23.76 6.03
C MET A 27 42.38 23.21 4.60
N GLU A 28 43.60 23.12 4.07
CA GLU A 28 43.87 22.56 2.74
C GLU A 28 43.70 21.03 2.72
N GLU A 29 44.02 20.33 3.80
CA GLU A 29 43.72 18.91 3.97
C GLU A 29 42.21 18.65 4.00
N GLU A 30 41.46 19.42 4.79
CA GLU A 30 40.00 19.31 4.84
C GLU A 30 39.37 19.65 3.48
N HIS A 31 39.84 20.71 2.83
CA HIS A 31 39.37 21.10 1.50
C HIS A 31 39.62 20.00 0.46
N ARG A 32 40.82 19.40 0.44
CA ARG A 32 41.13 18.27 -0.46
C ARG A 32 40.24 17.06 -0.17
N ARG A 33 40.00 16.76 1.11
CA ARG A 33 39.10 15.66 1.52
C ARG A 33 37.68 15.90 1.05
N LEU A 34 37.14 17.10 1.25
CA LEU A 34 35.78 17.46 0.82
C LEU A 34 35.64 17.43 -0.71
N LEU A 35 36.62 17.91 -1.45
CA LEU A 35 36.62 17.83 -2.92
C LEU A 35 36.61 16.39 -3.43
N SER A 36 37.27 15.46 -2.73
CA SER A 36 37.18 14.04 -3.04
C SER A 36 35.76 13.50 -2.84
N VAL A 37 35.16 13.78 -1.67
CA VAL A 37 33.78 13.34 -1.35
C VAL A 37 32.78 13.90 -2.36
N ILE A 38 32.92 15.17 -2.76
CA ILE A 38 32.05 15.80 -3.76
C ILE A 38 32.18 15.08 -5.10
N ARG A 39 33.42 14.80 -5.54
CA ARG A 39 33.68 14.10 -6.81
C ARG A 39 33.09 12.69 -6.82
N ASP A 40 33.20 11.98 -5.70
CA ASP A 40 32.66 10.62 -5.57
C ASP A 40 31.12 10.64 -5.57
N ALA A 41 30.52 11.63 -4.89
CA ALA A 41 29.07 11.80 -4.83
C ALA A 41 28.45 12.30 -6.15
N THR A 42 29.19 13.06 -6.96
CA THR A 42 28.75 13.51 -8.30
C THR A 42 29.07 12.52 -9.41
N SER A 43 29.81 11.45 -9.13
CA SER A 43 30.06 10.40 -10.11
C SER A 43 28.78 9.57 -10.37
N ASP A 44 28.59 9.14 -11.62
CA ASP A 44 27.42 8.35 -12.04
C ASP A 44 27.38 6.94 -11.42
N ARG A 45 28.46 6.51 -10.75
CA ARG A 45 28.53 5.24 -10.02
C ARG A 45 28.09 5.44 -8.57
N LYS A 46 26.77 5.56 -8.36
CA LYS A 46 26.21 5.40 -7.01
C LYS A 46 26.36 3.95 -6.58
N VAL A 47 27.37 3.68 -5.75
CA VAL A 47 27.54 2.38 -5.10
C VAL A 47 26.54 2.31 -3.95
N GLU A 48 25.53 1.45 -4.07
CA GLU A 48 24.62 1.21 -2.96
C GLU A 48 25.39 0.62 -1.76
N PRO A 49 25.08 1.05 -0.52
CA PRO A 49 25.70 0.49 0.66
C PRO A 49 25.41 -1.02 0.79
N SER A 50 26.42 -1.82 1.13
CA SER A 50 26.26 -3.25 1.41
C SER A 50 25.34 -3.55 2.60
N ASP A 51 25.23 -2.59 3.51
CA ASP A 51 24.60 -2.73 4.81
C ASP A 51 23.19 -2.17 4.76
N GLN A 52 22.20 -3.07 4.72
CA GLN A 52 20.79 -2.71 4.61
C GLN A 52 19.90 -3.65 5.39
N ILE A 53 18.73 -3.14 5.78
CA ILE A 53 17.66 -3.98 6.30
C ILE A 53 17.04 -4.76 5.13
N THR A 54 17.00 -6.08 5.28
CA THR A 54 16.31 -6.98 4.37
C THR A 54 15.01 -7.43 5.01
N LEU A 55 13.90 -7.17 4.31
CA LEU A 55 12.56 -7.58 4.67
C LEU A 55 12.18 -8.81 3.83
N ARG A 56 11.78 -9.89 4.50
CA ARG A 56 11.22 -11.06 3.84
C ARG A 56 9.93 -11.43 4.53
N ALA A 57 8.90 -11.74 3.77
CA ALA A 57 7.61 -12.08 4.35
C ALA A 57 7.12 -13.42 3.82
N GLN A 58 6.46 -14.17 4.69
CA GLN A 58 5.80 -15.41 4.36
C GLN A 58 4.31 -15.25 4.60
N VAL A 59 3.55 -15.27 3.52
CA VAL A 59 2.08 -15.19 3.53
C VAL A 59 1.52 -16.60 3.34
N PRO A 60 0.75 -17.15 4.30
CA PRO A 60 0.06 -18.41 4.11
C PRO A 60 -1.01 -18.31 3.00
N SER A 61 -1.15 -19.36 2.19
CA SER A 61 -2.24 -19.45 1.20
C SER A 61 -3.60 -19.73 1.86
N ALA A 62 -3.60 -20.36 3.03
CA ALA A 62 -4.81 -20.68 3.79
C ALA A 62 -5.16 -19.54 4.77
N LEU A 63 -6.47 -19.33 4.96
CA LEU A 63 -7.00 -18.39 5.94
C LEU A 63 -6.86 -18.93 7.37
N ASP A 64 -6.81 -18.02 8.33
CA ASP A 64 -6.78 -18.36 9.75
C ASP A 64 -8.11 -19.05 10.14
N PRO A 65 -8.09 -20.08 11.01
CA PRO A 65 -9.29 -20.81 11.38
C PRO A 65 -10.27 -19.92 12.15
N VAL A 66 -11.52 -19.84 11.66
CA VAL A 66 -12.60 -19.08 12.30
C VAL A 66 -13.03 -19.78 13.59
N ARG A 67 -12.75 -19.16 14.73
CA ARG A 67 -13.26 -19.62 16.04
C ARG A 67 -14.70 -19.11 16.21
N GLY A 68 -15.67 -19.94 15.87
CA GLY A 68 -17.09 -19.67 16.11
C GLY A 68 -17.91 -19.42 14.84
N GLY A 69 -18.13 -20.48 14.05
CA GLY A 69 -19.34 -20.76 13.25
C GLY A 69 -19.92 -19.75 12.25
N GLY A 70 -19.47 -18.50 12.18
CA GLY A 70 -20.02 -17.48 11.28
C GLY A 70 -19.18 -17.31 10.01
N SER A 71 -19.78 -17.51 8.83
CA SER A 71 -19.14 -17.23 7.53
C SER A 71 -19.29 -15.76 7.11
N SER A 72 -18.99 -14.82 8.01
CA SER A 72 -18.99 -13.37 7.72
C SER A 72 -17.61 -12.93 7.22
N TRP A 73 -17.58 -11.91 6.36
CA TRP A 73 -16.33 -11.29 5.90
C TRP A 73 -15.49 -10.72 7.06
N GLU A 74 -16.12 -10.39 8.19
CA GLU A 74 -15.45 -9.91 9.43
C GLU A 74 -14.57 -10.99 10.08
N SER A 75 -14.86 -12.27 9.80
CA SER A 75 -14.12 -13.40 10.34
C SER A 75 -12.92 -13.79 9.48
N VAL A 76 -12.80 -13.22 8.28
CA VAL A 76 -11.72 -13.54 7.34
C VAL A 76 -10.43 -12.87 7.80
N LYS A 77 -9.44 -13.70 8.14
CA LYS A 77 -8.12 -13.25 8.60
C LYS A 77 -7.02 -14.10 7.98
N VAL A 78 -5.85 -13.51 7.79
CA VAL A 78 -4.62 -14.24 7.48
C VAL A 78 -3.46 -13.65 8.28
N THR A 79 -2.67 -14.51 8.91
CA THR A 79 -1.50 -14.09 9.68
C THR A 79 -0.21 -14.39 8.90
N ALA A 80 0.41 -13.35 8.35
CA ALA A 80 1.72 -13.44 7.70
C ALA A 80 2.86 -13.30 8.71
N LYS A 81 4.03 -13.84 8.37
CA LYS A 81 5.26 -13.67 9.16
C LYS A 81 6.22 -12.75 8.41
N LEU A 82 6.55 -11.60 8.98
CA LEU A 82 7.57 -10.70 8.47
C LEU A 82 8.90 -10.96 9.20
N PHE A 83 9.92 -11.33 8.45
CA PHE A 83 11.30 -11.47 8.89
C PHE A 83 12.06 -10.18 8.57
N VAL A 84 12.59 -9.55 9.61
CA VAL A 84 13.42 -8.36 9.53
C VAL A 84 14.84 -8.73 9.92
N SER A 85 15.77 -8.51 9.00
CA SER A 85 17.20 -8.81 9.18
C SER A 85 18.04 -7.65 8.71
N PHE A 86 19.25 -7.51 9.23
CA PHE A 86 20.23 -6.51 8.79
C PHE A 86 21.43 -7.24 8.19
N THR A 87 22.00 -6.71 7.10
CA THR A 87 23.15 -7.35 6.41
C THR A 87 24.51 -6.81 6.85
N GLY A 88 24.55 -5.68 7.57
CA GLY A 88 25.81 -5.07 8.02
C GLY A 88 26.47 -5.81 9.18
N SER A 89 27.65 -5.38 9.62
CA SER A 89 28.31 -5.94 10.81
C SER A 89 27.70 -5.45 12.12
N ASP A 90 27.06 -4.29 12.07
CA ASP A 90 26.68 -3.51 13.24
C ASP A 90 25.25 -3.87 13.73
N THR A 91 24.86 -3.23 14.83
CA THR A 91 23.48 -3.24 15.32
C THR A 91 22.80 -1.91 15.02
N ILE A 92 21.57 -1.98 14.54
CA ILE A 92 20.70 -0.82 14.35
C ILE A 92 19.80 -0.69 15.58
N ASP A 93 19.88 0.47 16.25
CA ASP A 93 19.20 0.69 17.52
C ASP A 93 17.68 0.65 17.38
N THR A 94 17.13 1.42 16.44
CA THR A 94 15.68 1.54 16.23
C THR A 94 15.34 1.37 14.76
N VAL A 95 14.45 0.41 14.50
CA VAL A 95 13.86 0.16 13.18
C VAL A 95 12.35 0.32 13.30
N VAL A 96 11.78 1.23 12.52
CA VAL A 96 10.33 1.44 12.45
C VAL A 96 9.81 0.83 11.15
N VAL A 97 8.99 -0.19 11.28
CA VAL A 97 8.34 -0.85 10.14
C VAL A 97 6.92 -0.33 10.02
N THR A 98 6.58 0.20 8.84
CA THR A 98 5.24 0.65 8.49
C THR A 98 4.64 -0.29 7.46
N ILE A 99 3.40 -0.70 7.68
CA ILE A 99 2.64 -1.63 6.84
C ILE A 99 1.44 -0.90 6.28
N SER A 100 1.37 -0.80 4.95
CA SER A 100 0.31 -0.10 4.22
C SER A 100 -0.44 -1.08 3.31
N PRO A 101 -1.52 -1.70 3.80
CA PRO A 101 -2.39 -2.53 2.98
C PRO A 101 -3.38 -1.67 2.16
N PRO A 102 -3.79 -2.12 0.96
CA PRO A 102 -4.78 -1.40 0.17
C PRO A 102 -6.18 -1.59 0.78
N PHE A 103 -7.04 -0.58 0.66
CA PHE A 103 -8.44 -0.71 1.09
C PHE A 103 -9.14 -1.86 0.34
N PRO A 104 -9.96 -2.71 0.99
CA PRO A 104 -10.44 -2.63 2.38
C PRO A 104 -9.64 -3.44 3.39
N PHE A 105 -8.44 -3.91 3.03
CA PHE A 105 -7.60 -4.64 3.97
C PHE A 105 -7.10 -3.71 5.08
N THR A 106 -6.99 -4.29 6.25
CA THR A 106 -6.48 -3.68 7.46
C THR A 106 -5.48 -4.63 8.08
N VAL A 107 -4.53 -4.08 8.84
CA VAL A 107 -3.54 -4.86 9.57
C VAL A 107 -3.67 -4.56 11.05
N SER A 108 -3.50 -5.56 11.90
CA SER A 108 -3.60 -5.43 13.36
C SER A 108 -2.66 -4.38 13.93
N GLN A 109 -1.46 -4.24 13.35
CA GLN A 109 -0.43 -3.29 13.74
C GLN A 109 0.14 -2.61 12.48
N PRO A 110 -0.29 -1.38 12.14
CA PRO A 110 0.21 -0.68 10.95
C PRO A 110 1.63 -0.14 11.14
N THR A 111 2.11 -0.04 12.38
CA THR A 111 3.48 0.38 12.69
C THR A 111 4.04 -0.51 13.80
N VAL A 112 5.25 -1.02 13.59
CA VAL A 112 5.98 -1.87 14.54
C VAL A 112 7.38 -1.31 14.73
N THR A 113 7.78 -1.08 15.98
CA THR A 113 9.12 -0.61 16.31
C THR A 113 9.94 -1.77 16.85
N LEU A 114 11.06 -2.08 16.19
CA LEU A 114 12.03 -3.09 16.60
C LEU A 114 13.25 -2.39 17.17
N GLN A 115 13.84 -3.00 18.21
CA GLN A 115 15.02 -2.49 18.88
C GLN A 115 16.19 -3.47 18.72
N GLY A 116 17.39 -2.95 18.47
CA GLY A 116 18.63 -3.74 18.45
C GLY A 116 18.70 -4.79 17.35
N VAL A 117 18.37 -4.42 16.11
CA VAL A 117 18.42 -5.34 14.96
C VAL A 117 19.87 -5.55 14.53
N GLY A 118 20.42 -6.74 14.81
CA GLY A 118 21.82 -7.08 14.54
C GLY A 118 22.04 -7.83 13.21
N GLY A 119 23.25 -7.67 12.66
CA GLY A 119 23.65 -8.21 11.36
C GLY A 119 23.90 -9.71 11.24
N ARG A 120 24.25 -10.37 12.35
CA ARG A 120 24.62 -11.80 12.39
C ARG A 120 23.68 -12.64 13.26
N GLY A 121 22.53 -12.09 13.62
CA GLY A 121 21.55 -12.70 14.50
C GLY A 121 20.44 -13.46 13.76
N THR A 122 19.59 -14.12 14.54
CA THR A 122 18.32 -14.66 14.02
C THR A 122 17.43 -13.49 13.59
N PRO A 123 16.82 -13.52 12.40
CA PRO A 123 15.91 -12.45 11.96
C PRO A 123 14.77 -12.23 12.97
N HIS A 124 14.43 -10.96 13.22
CA HIS A 124 13.26 -10.63 14.02
C HIS A 124 12.01 -11.06 13.26
N THR A 125 11.16 -11.86 13.91
CA THR A 125 9.90 -12.32 13.31
C THR A 125 8.74 -11.52 13.89
N VAL A 126 8.05 -10.78 13.04
CA VAL A 126 6.88 -9.97 13.38
C VAL A 126 5.64 -10.62 12.77
N PRO A 127 4.66 -11.04 13.58
CA PRO A 127 3.39 -11.53 13.06
C PRO A 127 2.53 -10.35 12.58
N LEU A 128 2.03 -10.43 11.34
CA LEU A 128 1.14 -9.43 10.74
C LEU A 128 -0.20 -10.09 10.44
N THR A 129 -1.23 -9.74 11.20
CA THR A 129 -2.59 -10.26 10.97
C THR A 129 -3.38 -9.27 10.13
N PHE A 130 -3.81 -9.71 8.95
CA PHE A 130 -4.64 -8.94 8.03
C PHE A 130 -6.11 -9.34 8.16
N SER A 131 -7.00 -8.34 8.09
CA SER A 131 -8.45 -8.48 8.14
C SER A 131 -9.14 -7.50 7.20
N LEU A 132 -10.41 -7.72 6.91
CA LEU A 132 -11.23 -6.79 6.13
C LEU A 132 -11.91 -5.75 7.03
N SER A 133 -11.96 -4.50 6.58
CA SER A 133 -12.74 -3.42 7.21
C SER A 133 -14.14 -3.25 6.62
N SER A 134 -14.34 -3.75 5.40
CA SER A 134 -15.56 -3.60 4.62
C SER A 134 -15.64 -4.74 3.61
N PRO A 135 -16.84 -5.19 3.21
CA PRO A 135 -17.01 -6.21 2.18
C PRO A 135 -16.71 -5.71 0.75
N SER A 136 -16.19 -4.51 0.55
CA SER A 136 -15.93 -3.95 -0.78
C SER A 136 -14.84 -4.69 -1.58
N LEU A 137 -14.87 -4.58 -2.90
CA LEU A 137 -13.82 -5.12 -3.77
C LEU A 137 -12.51 -4.33 -3.63
N PRO A 138 -11.36 -4.99 -3.37
CA PRO A 138 -10.07 -4.32 -3.38
C PRO A 138 -9.62 -3.97 -4.81
N PRO A 139 -8.87 -2.86 -4.99
CA PRO A 139 -8.23 -2.55 -6.26
C PRO A 139 -6.99 -3.43 -6.51
N ASP A 140 -6.33 -3.92 -5.47
CA ASP A 140 -5.16 -4.79 -5.57
C ASP A 140 -5.00 -5.59 -4.26
N LEU A 141 -4.27 -6.70 -4.32
CA LEU A 141 -3.89 -7.56 -3.19
C LEU A 141 -2.49 -7.22 -2.64
N THR A 142 -1.78 -6.27 -3.25
CA THR A 142 -0.41 -5.93 -2.87
C THR A 142 -0.36 -5.04 -1.63
N VAL A 143 0.30 -5.51 -0.57
CA VAL A 143 0.63 -4.75 0.63
C VAL A 143 2.07 -4.25 0.53
N THR A 144 2.25 -2.96 0.82
CA THR A 144 3.58 -2.34 0.87
C THR A 144 4.08 -2.28 2.31
N ILE A 145 5.30 -2.76 2.53
CA ILE A 145 5.96 -2.78 3.84
C ILE A 145 7.26 -1.97 3.72
N SER A 146 7.42 -0.93 4.54
CA SER A 146 8.63 -0.10 4.57
C SER A 146 9.26 -0.10 5.95
N ALA A 147 10.56 -0.37 6.03
CA ALA A 147 11.36 -0.25 7.24
C ALA A 147 12.21 1.02 7.16
N HIS A 148 12.09 1.88 8.17
CA HIS A 148 12.81 3.13 8.33
C HIS A 148 13.75 3.01 9.52
N TYR A 149 15.02 3.38 9.32
CA TYR A 149 16.06 3.24 10.33
C TYR A 149 17.15 4.28 10.13
N SER A 150 17.95 4.51 11.17
CA SER A 150 19.15 5.33 11.08
C SER A 150 20.37 4.46 11.32
N THR A 151 21.44 4.68 10.56
CA THR A 151 22.71 3.99 10.80
C THR A 151 23.39 4.55 12.05
N GLN A 152 24.43 3.88 12.57
CA GLN A 152 25.22 4.43 13.69
C GLN A 152 25.89 5.78 13.37
N ARG A 153 26.04 6.09 12.07
CA ARG A 153 26.56 7.39 11.60
C ARG A 153 25.48 8.49 11.57
N GLY A 154 24.23 8.14 11.86
CA GLY A 154 23.08 9.06 11.85
C GLY A 154 22.39 9.19 10.49
N ASP A 155 22.79 8.40 9.49
CA ASP A 155 22.19 8.49 8.14
C ASP A 155 20.82 7.79 8.11
N PRO A 156 19.72 8.50 7.79
CA PRO A 156 18.41 7.88 7.65
C PRO A 156 18.36 7.03 6.38
N ARG A 157 17.84 5.81 6.52
CA ARG A 157 17.68 4.84 5.43
C ARG A 157 16.29 4.21 5.47
N ALA A 158 15.85 3.74 4.31
CA ALA A 158 14.61 3.01 4.16
C ALA A 158 14.83 1.76 3.30
N SER A 159 14.12 0.68 3.63
CA SER A 159 14.03 -0.54 2.83
C SER A 159 12.57 -0.88 2.64
N THR A 160 12.16 -1.19 1.42
CA THR A 160 10.76 -1.44 1.08
C THR A 160 10.61 -2.80 0.42
N THR A 161 9.55 -3.51 0.76
CA THR A 161 9.17 -4.76 0.12
C THR A 161 7.65 -4.78 -0.11
N THR A 162 7.21 -5.63 -1.03
CA THR A 162 5.79 -5.84 -1.32
C THR A 162 5.44 -7.31 -1.15
N ILE A 163 4.22 -7.56 -0.66
CA ILE A 163 3.66 -8.91 -0.52
C ILE A 163 2.27 -8.92 -1.13
N SER A 164 1.80 -10.08 -1.57
CA SER A 164 0.44 -10.24 -2.09
C SER A 164 -0.40 -11.04 -1.09
N LEU A 165 -1.57 -10.52 -0.74
CA LEU A 165 -2.54 -11.22 0.10
C LEU A 165 -3.28 -12.31 -0.72
N PRO A 166 -3.73 -13.41 -0.08
CA PRO A 166 -4.45 -14.47 -0.79
C PRO A 166 -5.79 -13.98 -1.34
N LEU A 167 -6.13 -14.38 -2.58
CA LEU A 167 -7.43 -14.06 -3.19
C LEU A 167 -8.61 -14.58 -2.36
N ALA A 168 -8.42 -15.68 -1.62
CA ALA A 168 -9.40 -16.25 -0.70
C ALA A 168 -9.89 -15.26 0.37
N MET A 169 -9.13 -14.19 0.65
CA MET A 169 -9.60 -13.14 1.55
C MET A 169 -10.76 -12.32 0.98
N CYS A 170 -10.91 -12.25 -0.34
CA CYS A 170 -11.85 -11.32 -0.98
C CYS A 170 -13.23 -11.93 -1.24
N GLY A 171 -13.36 -13.26 -1.14
CA GLY A 171 -14.55 -13.96 -1.58
C GLY A 171 -14.34 -15.45 -1.73
N LYS A 172 -15.30 -16.11 -2.38
CA LYS A 172 -15.33 -17.58 -2.54
C LYS A 172 -15.71 -17.98 -3.95
N VAL A 173 -15.36 -19.21 -4.31
CA VAL A 173 -15.86 -19.84 -5.54
C VAL A 173 -17.30 -20.28 -5.35
N VAL A 174 -18.16 -19.96 -6.31
CA VAL A 174 -19.58 -20.33 -6.34
C VAL A 174 -19.92 -21.05 -7.65
N ALA A 175 -21.08 -21.68 -7.68
CA ALA A 175 -21.57 -22.33 -8.90
C ALA A 175 -21.56 -21.34 -10.09
N PRO A 176 -21.25 -21.80 -11.32
CA PRO A 176 -21.02 -20.90 -12.44
C PRO A 176 -22.19 -19.98 -12.75
N LEU A 177 -21.95 -18.68 -12.72
CA LEU A 177 -22.94 -17.66 -13.08
C LEU A 177 -22.80 -17.28 -14.56
N LYS A 178 -23.93 -17.12 -15.24
CA LYS A 178 -23.98 -16.74 -16.67
C LYS A 178 -24.09 -15.22 -16.87
N ASN A 179 -23.39 -14.45 -16.05
CA ASN A 179 -23.32 -12.99 -16.20
C ASN A 179 -22.25 -12.64 -17.24
N SER A 180 -22.59 -11.80 -18.21
CA SER A 180 -21.67 -11.44 -19.29
C SER A 180 -21.83 -10.01 -19.81
N ASP A 181 -22.32 -9.11 -18.95
CA ASP A 181 -22.54 -7.70 -19.29
C ASP A 181 -21.22 -7.02 -19.66
N HIS A 182 -20.17 -7.37 -18.91
CA HIS A 182 -18.80 -6.98 -19.18
C HIS A 182 -17.94 -8.22 -19.42
N LYS A 183 -17.03 -8.16 -20.39
CA LYS A 183 -16.09 -9.24 -20.67
C LYS A 183 -14.84 -8.74 -21.38
N PHE A 184 -13.74 -9.45 -21.17
CA PHE A 184 -12.54 -9.35 -21.99
C PHE A 184 -11.86 -10.72 -22.11
N THR A 185 -10.92 -10.83 -23.04
CA THR A 185 -10.27 -12.08 -23.42
C THR A 185 -8.76 -11.92 -23.37
N LEU A 186 -8.11 -12.82 -22.62
CA LEU A 186 -6.67 -12.99 -22.62
C LEU A 186 -6.29 -14.20 -23.47
N ASN A 187 -5.32 -14.03 -24.35
CA ASN A 187 -4.72 -15.11 -25.14
C ASN A 187 -3.29 -15.35 -24.66
N THR A 188 -2.91 -16.61 -24.54
CA THR A 188 -1.55 -17.02 -24.16
C THR A 188 -0.88 -17.80 -25.28
N ASN A 189 0.45 -17.68 -25.38
CA ASN A 189 1.26 -18.48 -26.31
C ASN A 189 1.51 -19.93 -25.83
N ARG A 190 0.88 -20.35 -24.72
CA ARG A 190 1.01 -21.67 -24.10
C ARG A 190 -0.36 -22.35 -23.93
N PRO A 191 -0.42 -23.69 -23.92
CA PRO A 191 -1.65 -24.43 -23.62
C PRO A 191 -2.10 -24.15 -22.17
N PRO A 192 -3.41 -24.10 -21.93
CA PRO A 192 -3.92 -23.69 -20.63
C PRO A 192 -3.73 -24.79 -19.56
N PRO A 193 -3.14 -24.50 -18.38
CA PRO A 193 -3.19 -25.42 -17.25
C PRO A 193 -4.63 -25.53 -16.69
N PRO A 194 -4.94 -26.59 -15.93
CA PRO A 194 -6.24 -26.74 -15.26
C PRO A 194 -6.54 -25.55 -14.35
N LEU A 195 -7.70 -24.93 -14.50
CA LEU A 195 -8.09 -23.77 -13.69
C LEU A 195 -8.14 -24.12 -12.19
N THR A 196 -8.54 -25.34 -11.84
CA THR A 196 -8.58 -25.81 -10.44
C THR A 196 -7.19 -25.88 -9.81
N ALA A 197 -6.14 -26.17 -10.59
CA ALA A 197 -4.76 -26.17 -10.11
C ALA A 197 -4.23 -24.74 -9.97
N LEU A 198 -4.61 -23.83 -10.88
CA LEU A 198 -4.25 -22.41 -10.73
C LEU A 198 -4.94 -21.78 -9.51
N PHE A 199 -6.17 -22.18 -9.20
CA PHE A 199 -7.02 -21.58 -8.17
C PHE A 199 -7.27 -22.49 -6.95
N GLU A 200 -6.30 -23.33 -6.60
CA GLU A 200 -6.44 -24.32 -5.53
C GLU A 200 -6.80 -23.72 -4.17
N ASP A 201 -6.29 -22.53 -3.87
CA ASP A 201 -6.50 -21.77 -2.62
C ASP A 201 -7.97 -21.39 -2.39
N ILE A 202 -8.69 -21.04 -3.46
CA ILE A 202 -10.10 -20.63 -3.40
C ILE A 202 -11.07 -21.77 -3.72
N VAL A 203 -10.62 -22.79 -4.46
CA VAL A 203 -11.43 -23.97 -4.79
C VAL A 203 -11.54 -24.90 -3.59
N GLY A 204 -10.46 -25.10 -2.83
CA GLY A 204 -10.46 -25.95 -1.64
C GLY A 204 -11.31 -25.43 -0.47
N GLY A 205 -11.53 -24.10 -0.41
CA GLY A 205 -12.39 -23.45 0.57
C GLY A 205 -13.82 -23.14 0.09
N GLY A 206 -14.12 -23.43 -1.17
CA GLY A 206 -15.43 -23.18 -1.79
C GLY A 206 -16.44 -24.32 -1.59
N GLU A 207 -17.61 -24.21 -2.21
CA GLU A 207 -18.56 -25.32 -2.23
C GLU A 207 -17.97 -26.47 -3.05
N ALA A 208 -18.08 -27.71 -2.54
CA ALA A 208 -17.37 -28.91 -3.02
C ALA A 208 -17.58 -29.28 -4.51
N ASN A 209 -18.42 -28.56 -5.26
CA ASN A 209 -18.70 -28.75 -6.69
C ASN A 209 -18.84 -27.42 -7.47
N ALA A 210 -18.34 -26.29 -6.93
CA ALA A 210 -18.55 -24.97 -7.54
C ALA A 210 -17.68 -24.69 -8.78
N ALA A 211 -16.50 -25.31 -8.88
CA ALA A 211 -15.61 -25.15 -10.02
C ALA A 211 -15.89 -26.22 -11.09
N LEU A 212 -16.16 -25.78 -12.33
CA LEU A 212 -16.13 -26.67 -13.48
C LEU A 212 -14.70 -26.77 -14.02
N ALA A 213 -14.36 -27.89 -14.67
CA ALA A 213 -13.03 -28.11 -15.23
C ALA A 213 -12.53 -26.96 -16.15
N ASN A 214 -13.46 -26.26 -16.81
CA ASN A 214 -13.15 -25.15 -17.72
C ASN A 214 -13.74 -23.79 -17.31
N ALA A 215 -14.34 -23.69 -16.12
CA ALA A 215 -14.91 -22.43 -15.66
C ALA A 215 -14.90 -22.29 -14.13
N ILE A 216 -14.53 -21.11 -13.66
CA ILE A 216 -14.54 -20.75 -12.23
C ILE A 216 -15.26 -19.41 -12.10
N THR A 217 -16.30 -19.38 -11.27
CA THR A 217 -16.97 -18.13 -10.86
C THR A 217 -16.54 -17.77 -9.45
N PHE A 218 -15.97 -16.58 -9.30
CA PHE A 218 -15.58 -15.98 -8.04
C PHE A 218 -16.64 -14.96 -7.62
N MET A 219 -17.14 -15.09 -6.40
CA MET A 219 -18.07 -14.14 -5.78
C MET A 219 -17.36 -13.42 -4.63
N ALA A 220 -17.19 -12.12 -4.77
CA ALA A 220 -16.62 -11.26 -3.74
C ALA A 220 -17.60 -11.10 -2.57
N HIS A 221 -17.08 -10.73 -1.40
CA HIS A 221 -17.91 -10.43 -0.23
C HIS A 221 -18.88 -9.25 -0.46
N SER A 222 -18.60 -8.38 -1.44
CA SER A 222 -19.47 -7.28 -1.87
C SER A 222 -20.72 -7.76 -2.62
N GLY A 223 -20.79 -9.04 -2.97
CA GLY A 223 -21.83 -9.63 -3.82
C GLY A 223 -21.55 -9.55 -5.32
N GLN A 224 -20.45 -8.91 -5.73
CA GLN A 224 -20.06 -8.82 -7.13
C GLN A 224 -19.39 -10.12 -7.59
N ASP A 225 -19.65 -10.54 -8.83
CA ASP A 225 -19.13 -11.76 -9.41
C ASP A 225 -18.28 -11.53 -10.66
N ALA A 226 -17.31 -12.42 -10.85
CA ALA A 226 -16.55 -12.55 -12.08
C ALA A 226 -16.29 -14.03 -12.38
N THR A 227 -16.31 -14.38 -13.65
CA THR A 227 -16.18 -15.76 -14.14
C THR A 227 -15.06 -15.86 -15.16
N ILE A 228 -14.14 -16.80 -14.95
CA ILE A 228 -13.15 -17.20 -15.95
C ILE A 228 -13.71 -18.40 -16.71
N ILE A 229 -13.65 -18.35 -18.04
CA ILE A 229 -13.94 -19.46 -18.94
C ILE A 229 -12.69 -19.72 -19.77
N VAL A 230 -12.15 -20.93 -19.70
CA VAL A 230 -11.01 -21.35 -20.49
C VAL A 230 -11.43 -22.18 -21.70
N SER A 231 -10.86 -21.88 -22.86
CA SER A 231 -10.99 -22.71 -24.04
C SER A 231 -10.03 -23.90 -23.92
N LYS A 232 -10.57 -25.13 -24.05
CA LYS A 232 -9.85 -26.38 -23.76
C LYS A 232 -8.47 -26.51 -24.39
N ASN A 233 -8.28 -25.98 -25.61
CA ASN A 233 -7.07 -26.23 -26.40
C ASN A 233 -6.40 -24.96 -26.95
N SER A 234 -6.87 -23.76 -26.61
CA SER A 234 -6.48 -22.56 -27.37
C SER A 234 -5.85 -21.44 -26.54
N GLY A 235 -5.32 -21.72 -25.35
CA GLY A 235 -4.64 -20.72 -24.50
C GLY A 235 -5.49 -19.46 -24.24
N ARG A 236 -6.82 -19.60 -24.35
CA ARG A 236 -7.74 -18.46 -24.44
C ARG A 236 -8.64 -18.45 -23.23
N TYR A 237 -8.57 -17.36 -22.48
CA TYR A 237 -9.28 -17.15 -21.25
C TYR A 237 -10.22 -15.96 -21.41
N ARG A 238 -11.52 -16.21 -21.26
CA ARG A 238 -12.51 -15.14 -21.19
C ARG A 238 -12.82 -14.85 -19.74
N VAL A 239 -12.67 -13.60 -19.32
CA VAL A 239 -13.12 -13.10 -18.03
C VAL A 239 -14.40 -12.31 -18.27
N GLN A 240 -15.48 -12.63 -17.54
CA GLN A 240 -16.79 -12.00 -17.73
C GLN A 240 -17.54 -11.87 -16.41
N GLY A 241 -18.48 -10.93 -16.31
CA GLY A 241 -19.25 -10.71 -15.09
C GLY A 241 -20.30 -9.61 -15.25
N GLY A 242 -21.10 -9.41 -14.20
CA GLY A 242 -22.12 -8.36 -14.16
C GLY A 242 -21.59 -6.97 -13.80
N CYS A 243 -20.41 -6.89 -13.16
CA CYS A 243 -19.78 -5.62 -12.80
C CYS A 243 -18.42 -5.49 -13.47
N PHE A 244 -18.14 -4.31 -14.05
CA PHE A 244 -16.89 -4.04 -14.74
C PHE A 244 -15.69 -4.07 -13.79
N GLU A 245 -15.85 -3.53 -12.58
CA GLU A 245 -14.80 -3.46 -11.56
C GLU A 245 -14.37 -4.85 -11.07
N ALA A 246 -15.31 -5.80 -11.00
CA ALA A 246 -15.05 -7.17 -10.53
C ALA A 246 -14.14 -7.96 -11.48
N LEU A 247 -14.11 -7.60 -12.77
CA LEU A 247 -13.26 -8.28 -13.75
C LEU A 247 -11.78 -8.05 -13.49
N TRP A 248 -11.41 -6.89 -12.92
CA TRP A 248 -10.02 -6.53 -12.68
C TRP A 248 -9.35 -7.48 -11.69
N LEU A 249 -9.97 -7.72 -10.53
CA LEU A 249 -9.39 -8.56 -9.48
C LEU A 249 -9.12 -9.99 -9.97
N LEU A 250 -10.09 -10.59 -10.66
CA LEU A 250 -9.96 -11.96 -11.15
C LEU A 250 -9.02 -12.04 -12.36
N GLY A 251 -9.04 -11.02 -13.22
CA GLY A 251 -8.20 -10.94 -14.41
C GLY A 251 -6.72 -10.72 -14.12
N SER A 252 -6.41 -9.80 -13.20
CA SER A 252 -5.03 -9.54 -12.76
C SER A 252 -4.45 -10.77 -12.06
N GLU A 253 -5.25 -11.45 -11.23
CA GLU A 253 -4.83 -12.65 -10.53
C GLU A 253 -4.63 -13.84 -11.50
N LEU A 254 -5.49 -13.99 -12.51
CA LEU A 254 -5.28 -14.97 -13.58
C LEU A 254 -3.95 -14.73 -14.30
N ALA A 255 -3.69 -13.49 -14.72
CA ALA A 255 -2.46 -13.12 -15.40
C ALA A 255 -1.23 -13.40 -14.52
N ARG A 256 -1.28 -13.01 -13.24
CA ARG A 256 -0.19 -13.23 -12.28
C ARG A 256 0.09 -14.73 -12.09
N ARG A 257 -0.95 -15.54 -11.87
CA ARG A 257 -0.81 -16.99 -11.63
C ARG A 257 -0.30 -17.73 -12.85
N LEU A 258 -0.74 -17.36 -14.05
CA LEU A 258 -0.20 -17.92 -15.30
C LEU A 258 1.29 -17.61 -15.43
N THR A 259 1.69 -16.35 -15.20
CA THR A 259 3.10 -15.95 -15.24
C THR A 259 3.95 -16.75 -14.25
N VAL A 260 3.49 -16.93 -13.01
CA VAL A 260 4.21 -17.74 -12.00
C VAL A 260 4.26 -19.21 -12.40
N HIS A 261 3.15 -19.78 -12.89
CA HIS A 261 3.08 -21.18 -13.31
C HIS A 261 4.08 -21.49 -14.42
N PHE A 262 4.13 -20.67 -15.47
CA PHE A 262 5.05 -20.88 -16.59
C PHE A 262 6.50 -20.48 -16.29
N ALA A 263 6.74 -19.57 -15.33
CA ALA A 263 8.08 -19.29 -14.84
C ALA A 263 8.68 -20.49 -14.08
N ASN A 264 7.86 -21.24 -13.35
CA ASN A 264 8.29 -22.44 -12.60
C ASN A 264 8.40 -23.70 -13.47
N ALA A 265 7.80 -23.70 -14.66
CA ALA A 265 7.86 -24.79 -15.64
C ALA A 265 8.46 -24.31 -16.97
N PRO A 266 9.73 -23.85 -16.98
CA PRO A 266 10.36 -23.36 -18.19
C PRO A 266 10.46 -24.51 -19.20
N SER A 267 9.90 -24.30 -20.39
CA SER A 267 10.09 -25.21 -21.51
C SER A 267 11.39 -24.84 -22.20
N GLU A 268 12.39 -25.72 -22.16
CA GLU A 268 13.68 -25.51 -22.84
C GLU A 268 13.48 -25.19 -24.33
N GLY A 269 14.10 -24.11 -24.80
CA GLY A 269 14.07 -23.69 -26.21
C GLY A 269 12.76 -23.05 -26.70
N ALA A 270 11.78 -22.81 -25.83
CA ALA A 270 10.51 -22.20 -26.21
C ALA A 270 10.45 -20.71 -25.87
N GLU A 271 9.63 -19.96 -26.62
CA GLU A 271 9.50 -18.51 -26.47
C GLU A 271 9.07 -18.08 -25.06
N PRO A 272 9.48 -16.87 -24.60
CA PRO A 272 9.01 -16.31 -23.34
C PRO A 272 7.49 -16.36 -23.23
N PHE A 273 6.98 -16.66 -22.04
CA PHE A 273 5.54 -16.66 -21.81
C PHE A 273 4.96 -15.26 -22.03
N GLU A 274 3.90 -15.17 -22.84
CA GLU A 274 3.24 -13.91 -23.17
C GLU A 274 1.73 -14.02 -23.02
N ILE A 275 1.13 -12.94 -22.51
CA ILE A 275 -0.32 -12.75 -22.43
C ILE A 275 -0.67 -11.56 -23.32
N THR A 276 -1.54 -11.76 -24.30
CA THR A 276 -2.04 -10.71 -25.18
C THR A 276 -3.53 -10.50 -24.97
N CYS A 277 -3.98 -9.26 -25.08
CA CYS A 277 -5.40 -8.89 -25.09
C CYS A 277 -5.69 -8.22 -26.42
N SER A 278 -6.57 -8.82 -27.22
CA SER A 278 -6.92 -8.32 -28.56
C SER A 278 -8.27 -7.60 -28.58
N ASP A 279 -8.93 -7.52 -27.42
CA ASP A 279 -10.24 -6.87 -27.30
C ASP A 279 -10.07 -5.35 -27.29
N GLU A 280 -11.06 -4.64 -27.82
CA GLU A 280 -11.08 -3.17 -27.77
C GLU A 280 -11.12 -2.68 -26.32
N LEU A 281 -10.47 -1.54 -26.06
CA LEU A 281 -10.48 -0.94 -24.73
C LEU A 281 -11.92 -0.59 -24.33
N PRO A 282 -12.40 -1.02 -23.15
CA PRO A 282 -13.76 -0.79 -22.69
C PRO A 282 -13.95 0.66 -22.19
N LEU A 283 -13.82 1.62 -23.10
CA LEU A 283 -13.84 3.06 -22.78
C LEU A 283 -15.20 3.54 -22.28
N ALA A 284 -16.30 3.02 -22.84
CA ALA A 284 -17.65 3.41 -22.45
C ALA A 284 -17.97 3.09 -20.97
N PRO A 285 -17.81 1.84 -20.48
CA PRO A 285 -18.00 1.55 -19.05
C PRO A 285 -16.93 2.21 -18.17
N TYR A 286 -15.72 2.46 -18.69
CA TYR A 286 -14.71 3.21 -17.95
C TYR A 286 -15.14 4.67 -17.71
N PHE A 287 -15.59 5.39 -18.75
CA PHE A 287 -16.01 6.78 -18.60
C PHE A 287 -17.28 6.93 -17.76
N SER A 288 -18.20 5.96 -17.80
CA SER A 288 -19.36 5.99 -16.90
C SER A 288 -18.96 5.91 -15.42
N LEU A 289 -17.89 5.17 -15.08
CA LEU A 289 -17.32 5.16 -13.73
C LEU A 289 -16.67 6.50 -13.36
N VAL A 290 -15.96 7.12 -14.30
CA VAL A 290 -15.36 8.44 -14.09
C VAL A 290 -16.45 9.48 -13.81
N ASP A 291 -17.51 9.50 -14.60
CA ASP A 291 -18.65 10.42 -14.42
C ASP A 291 -19.36 10.19 -13.09
N ARG A 292 -19.58 8.91 -12.72
CA ARG A 292 -20.16 8.55 -11.41
C ARG A 292 -19.30 9.03 -10.25
N HIS A 293 -17.99 8.81 -10.31
CA HIS A 293 -17.06 9.28 -9.29
C HIS A 293 -17.04 10.81 -9.21
N HIS A 294 -17.05 11.51 -10.36
CA HIS A 294 -17.13 12.97 -10.41
C HIS A 294 -18.43 13.49 -9.79
N ALA A 295 -19.58 12.87 -10.08
CA ALA A 295 -20.86 13.21 -9.47
C ALA A 295 -20.83 13.03 -7.94
N CYS A 296 -20.26 11.93 -7.43
CA CYS A 296 -20.07 11.71 -5.99
C CYS A 296 -19.18 12.79 -5.36
N ARG A 297 -18.07 13.18 -6.01
CA ARG A 297 -17.19 14.26 -5.53
C ARG A 297 -17.91 15.60 -5.45
N ARG A 298 -18.73 15.92 -6.45
CA ARG A 298 -19.56 17.13 -6.44
C ARG A 298 -20.57 17.12 -5.30
N ALA A 299 -21.29 16.01 -5.12
CA ALA A 299 -22.25 15.86 -4.02
C ALA A 299 -21.58 16.03 -2.65
N LEU A 300 -20.44 15.37 -2.45
CA LEU A 300 -19.64 15.48 -1.22
C LEU A 300 -19.14 16.91 -0.97
N HIS A 301 -18.72 17.63 -2.02
CA HIS A 301 -18.34 19.04 -1.91
C HIS A 301 -19.51 19.90 -1.46
N THR A 302 -20.69 19.74 -2.07
CA THR A 302 -21.92 20.44 -1.67
C THR A 302 -22.28 20.15 -0.21
N THR A 303 -22.30 18.88 0.20
CA THR A 303 -22.60 18.50 1.59
C THR A 303 -21.59 19.07 2.58
N ARG A 304 -20.29 19.13 2.22
CA ARG A 304 -19.27 19.77 3.07
C ARG A 304 -19.49 21.27 3.22
N ALA A 305 -19.84 21.96 2.14
CA ALA A 305 -20.17 23.39 2.19
C ALA A 305 -21.39 23.66 3.09
N ASP A 306 -22.42 22.83 2.98
CA ASP A 306 -23.61 22.92 3.86
C ASP A 306 -23.25 22.69 5.33
N LEU A 307 -22.39 21.69 5.59
CA LEU A 307 -21.91 21.39 6.94
C LEU A 307 -21.09 22.55 7.52
N GLU A 308 -20.25 23.18 6.71
CA GLU A 308 -19.46 24.36 7.11
C GLU A 308 -20.34 25.57 7.44
N ALA A 309 -21.37 25.83 6.62
CA ALA A 309 -22.34 26.88 6.89
C ALA A 309 -23.08 26.64 8.21
N LYS A 310 -23.56 25.41 8.43
CA LYS A 310 -24.20 24.99 9.69
C LYS A 310 -23.24 25.07 10.88
N GLY A 311 -21.98 24.68 10.70
CA GLY A 311 -20.94 24.78 11.72
C GLY A 311 -20.65 26.22 12.13
N THR A 312 -20.67 27.14 11.18
CA THR A 312 -20.52 28.59 11.43
C THR A 312 -21.70 29.12 12.24
N LEU A 313 -22.93 28.77 11.85
CA LEU A 313 -24.15 29.15 12.58
C LEU A 313 -24.12 28.60 14.01
N PHE A 314 -23.79 27.31 14.16
CA PHE A 314 -23.67 26.65 15.46
C PHE A 314 -22.66 27.37 16.36
N ARG A 315 -21.48 27.71 15.84
CA ARG A 315 -20.46 28.45 16.60
C ARG A 315 -20.93 29.86 16.97
N ALA A 316 -21.68 30.54 16.10
CA ALA A 316 -22.25 31.85 16.40
C ALA A 316 -23.27 31.77 17.54
N THR A 317 -24.17 30.79 17.50
CA THR A 317 -25.14 30.52 18.59
C THR A 317 -24.43 30.15 19.89
N GLN A 318 -23.41 29.29 19.84
CA GLN A 318 -22.60 28.96 21.03
C GLN A 318 -21.95 30.20 21.65
N LYS A 319 -21.36 31.09 20.85
CA LYS A 319 -20.79 32.35 21.34
C LYS A 319 -21.84 33.23 22.02
N ARG A 320 -23.03 33.36 21.40
CA ARG A 320 -24.16 34.13 21.98
C ARG A 320 -24.61 33.54 23.32
N LEU A 321 -24.75 32.21 23.39
CA LEU A 321 -25.08 31.49 24.62
C LEU A 321 -24.05 31.73 25.72
N VAL A 322 -22.75 31.58 25.41
CA VAL A 322 -21.67 31.79 26.41
C VAL A 322 -21.67 33.21 26.94
N VAL A 323 -21.88 34.22 26.09
CA VAL A 323 -22.01 35.61 26.53
C VAL A 323 -23.20 35.77 27.48
N ARG A 324 -24.37 35.21 27.13
CA ARG A 324 -25.56 35.27 27.99
C ARG A 324 -25.40 34.53 29.31
N PHE A 325 -24.75 33.36 29.34
CA PHE A 325 -24.51 32.60 30.58
C PHE A 325 -23.48 33.26 31.51
N LYS A 326 -22.58 34.07 30.96
CA LYS A 326 -21.64 34.87 31.77
C LYS A 326 -22.29 36.13 32.36
N ASP A 327 -23.48 36.50 31.90
CA ASP A 327 -24.18 37.68 32.38
C ASP A 327 -24.79 37.41 33.77
N ARG A 328 -24.73 38.41 34.66
CA ARG A 328 -25.10 38.25 36.08
C ARG A 328 -26.62 38.20 36.28
N ASN A 329 -27.38 38.71 35.31
CA ASN A 329 -28.84 38.59 35.20
C ASN A 329 -29.20 38.07 33.79
N PRO A 330 -29.32 36.75 33.60
CA PRO A 330 -29.57 36.19 32.28
C PRO A 330 -31.00 36.50 31.79
N ALA A 331 -31.14 37.05 30.58
CA ALA A 331 -32.42 37.15 29.87
C ALA A 331 -32.86 35.78 29.34
N SER A 332 -34.18 35.56 29.15
CA SER A 332 -34.76 34.27 28.74
C SER A 332 -34.09 33.66 27.50
N VAL A 333 -33.98 32.33 27.49
CA VAL A 333 -33.30 31.52 26.47
C VAL A 333 -34.20 31.27 25.25
N ASP A 334 -35.50 31.58 25.36
CA ASP A 334 -36.51 31.24 24.34
C ASP A 334 -36.36 31.99 22.99
N GLU A 335 -35.50 33.02 22.92
CA GLU A 335 -35.31 33.87 21.73
C GLU A 335 -33.93 33.72 21.05
N LEU A 336 -33.26 32.57 21.21
CA LEU A 336 -31.92 32.31 20.65
C LEU A 336 -31.89 31.53 19.33
#